data_AF-A0A0T6AYY7-F1
#
_entry.id   AF-A0A0T6AYY7-F1
#
_cell.length_a   1.000
_cell.length_b   1.000
_cell.length_c   1.000
_cell.angle_alpha   90.00
_cell.angle_beta   90.00
_cell.angle_gamma   90.00
#
_symmetry.space_group_name_H-M   'P 1'
#
loop_
_entity.id
_entity.type
_entity.pdbx_description
1 polymer ?
#
loop_
_entity_poly.entity_id
_entity_poly.type
_entity_poly.pdbx_seq_one_letter_code
_entity_poly.pdbx_strand_id
1 'polypeptide(L)'
;MPLRCLMLRNYNAETWSRFLSMEAHLDKRKDTPIWVRHKEYTEKPLTDLQQLTEDDLEQEIVQKICGILDINTFEVRPPESDGNLLDPGDCLRGLYLRASLLSHDCVGNTQLSIDDDFNMTVHASRAISVGETIFFNYGNCLKSSYERRCHLKDGKYFDCGCRRCSDPTELGTYMSSIRCNKCKSGLVVPTMPLSDIYRTSWTCQCCATVYKGILIKTTMDQIKEKMACWDPTNIQEGEELLQKLEISLAPQHYLVLE
;
A
#
# COMPACT_ATOMS: atom_id res chain seq x y z
N MET A 1 -15.15 -15.05 -2.91
CA MET A 1 -13.81 -15.41 -3.46
C MET A 1 -13.20 -16.67 -2.82
N PRO A 2 -13.09 -16.82 -1.49
CA PRO A 2 -12.40 -17.98 -0.88
C PRO A 2 -12.96 -19.35 -1.28
N LEU A 3 -14.30 -19.50 -1.32
CA LEU A 3 -14.94 -20.74 -1.79
C LEU A 3 -14.54 -21.10 -3.23
N ARG A 4 -14.53 -20.11 -4.14
CA ARG A 4 -14.13 -20.32 -5.55
C ARG A 4 -12.68 -20.79 -5.64
N CYS A 5 -11.79 -20.24 -4.82
CA CYS A 5 -10.40 -20.70 -4.73
C CYS A 5 -10.33 -22.13 -4.18
N LEU A 6 -11.05 -22.45 -3.10
CA LEU A 6 -11.10 -23.80 -2.55
C LEU A 6 -11.56 -24.84 -3.59
N MET A 7 -12.62 -24.51 -4.34
CA MET A 7 -13.17 -25.37 -5.38
C MET A 7 -12.19 -25.62 -6.53
N LEU A 8 -11.19 -24.75 -6.75
CA LEU A 8 -10.19 -24.91 -7.81
C LEU A 8 -9.46 -26.25 -7.75
N ARG A 9 -9.28 -26.81 -6.54
CA ARG A 9 -8.66 -28.13 -6.32
C ARG A 9 -9.38 -29.27 -7.07
N ASN A 10 -10.69 -29.11 -7.30
CA ASN A 10 -11.52 -30.12 -7.97
C ASN A 10 -11.48 -30.00 -9.50
N TYR A 11 -11.14 -28.83 -10.03
CA TYR A 11 -11.19 -28.55 -11.47
C TYR A 11 -9.81 -28.51 -12.12
N ASN A 12 -8.80 -28.00 -11.42
CA ASN A 12 -7.46 -27.82 -11.97
C ASN A 12 -6.39 -27.92 -10.87
N ALA A 13 -5.88 -29.14 -10.68
CA ALA A 13 -4.88 -29.45 -9.66
C ALA A 13 -3.57 -28.65 -9.82
N GLU A 14 -3.14 -28.39 -11.05
CA GLU A 14 -1.92 -27.61 -11.33
C GLU A 14 -2.08 -26.16 -10.88
N THR A 15 -3.19 -25.52 -11.25
CA THR A 15 -3.47 -24.12 -10.88
C THR A 15 -3.69 -24.01 -9.37
N TRP A 16 -4.34 -25.00 -8.76
CA TRP A 16 -4.48 -25.09 -7.31
C TRP A 16 -3.13 -25.18 -6.59
N SER A 17 -2.23 -26.05 -7.06
CA SER A 17 -0.87 -26.18 -6.52
C SER A 17 -0.10 -24.86 -6.62
N ARG A 18 -0.15 -24.21 -7.79
CA ARG A 18 0.47 -22.89 -8.00
C ARG A 18 -0.12 -21.83 -7.10
N PHE A 19 -1.45 -21.80 -6.93
CA PHE A 19 -2.14 -20.89 -6.02
C PHE A 19 -1.66 -21.10 -4.57
N LEU A 20 -1.63 -22.34 -4.09
CA LEU A 20 -1.18 -22.64 -2.72
C LEU A 20 0.31 -22.42 -2.48
N SER A 21 1.13 -22.29 -3.53
CA SER A 21 2.54 -21.94 -3.42
C SER A 21 2.78 -20.44 -3.19
N MET A 22 1.74 -19.61 -3.35
CA MET A 22 1.84 -18.17 -3.16
C MET A 22 2.00 -17.81 -1.68
N GLU A 23 2.67 -16.69 -1.43
CA GLU A 23 2.91 -16.19 -0.09
C GLU A 23 1.59 -15.77 0.59
N ALA A 24 1.42 -16.21 1.83
CA ALA A 24 0.23 -15.98 2.66
C ALA A 24 0.57 -15.30 4.00
N HIS A 25 1.84 -15.29 4.39
CA HIS A 25 2.36 -14.78 5.66
C HIS A 25 1.60 -15.28 6.90
N LEU A 26 1.25 -16.58 6.92
CA LEU A 26 0.47 -17.19 8.01
C LEU A 26 1.08 -16.94 9.39
N ASP A 27 2.39 -17.12 9.54
CA ASP A 27 3.09 -16.90 10.82
C ASP A 27 2.94 -15.48 11.35
N LYS A 28 2.86 -14.48 10.47
CA LYS A 28 2.67 -13.08 10.85
C LYS A 28 1.21 -12.70 11.06
N ARG A 29 0.28 -13.57 10.61
CA ARG A 29 -1.16 -13.36 10.67
C ARG A 29 -1.80 -14.10 11.82
N LYS A 30 -1.25 -15.22 12.25
CA LYS A 30 -1.79 -16.05 13.33
C LYS A 30 -2.05 -15.20 14.57
N ASP A 31 -3.20 -15.39 15.18
CA ASP A 31 -3.67 -14.67 16.38
C ASP A 31 -3.82 -13.14 16.25
N THR A 32 -3.75 -12.59 15.02
CA THR A 32 -4.05 -11.17 14.77
C THR A 32 -5.55 -10.93 14.56
N PRO A 33 -6.02 -9.66 14.62
CA PRO A 33 -7.42 -9.35 14.35
C PRO A 33 -7.93 -9.81 12.97
N ILE A 34 -7.07 -9.81 11.95
CA ILE A 34 -7.47 -10.28 10.61
C ILE A 34 -7.67 -11.80 10.57
N TRP A 35 -6.88 -12.56 11.33
CA TRP A 35 -7.05 -14.01 11.47
C TRP A 35 -8.37 -14.37 12.13
N VAL A 36 -8.68 -13.71 13.24
CA VAL A 36 -9.94 -13.89 13.97
C VAL A 36 -11.13 -13.54 13.05
N ARG A 37 -11.02 -12.45 12.29
CA ARG A 37 -12.04 -12.06 11.31
C ARG A 37 -12.25 -13.14 10.24
N HIS A 38 -11.18 -13.65 9.64
CA HIS A 38 -11.30 -14.71 8.62
C HIS A 38 -11.85 -16.01 9.19
N LYS A 39 -11.54 -16.33 10.45
CA LYS A 39 -12.10 -17.49 11.14
C LYS A 39 -13.62 -17.36 11.31
N GLU A 40 -14.09 -16.23 11.82
CA GLU A 40 -15.52 -16.02 12.11
C GLU A 40 -16.36 -15.80 10.85
N TYR A 41 -15.86 -15.02 9.89
CA TYR A 41 -16.65 -14.57 8.73
C TYR A 41 -16.34 -15.31 7.44
N THR A 42 -15.39 -16.25 7.41
CA THR A 42 -15.10 -17.05 6.21
C THR A 42 -14.99 -18.54 6.51
N GLU A 43 -14.13 -18.95 7.45
CA GLU A 43 -13.93 -20.36 7.78
C GLU A 43 -15.21 -20.98 8.37
N LYS A 44 -15.78 -20.37 9.41
CA LYS A 44 -17.01 -20.85 10.07
C LYS A 44 -18.19 -21.00 9.10
N PRO A 45 -18.55 -20.01 8.26
CA PRO A 45 -19.59 -20.20 7.24
C PRO A 45 -19.31 -21.37 6.28
N LEU A 46 -18.05 -21.59 5.89
CA LEU A 46 -17.68 -22.71 5.01
C LEU A 46 -17.79 -24.06 5.73
N THR A 47 -17.45 -24.12 7.01
CA THR A 47 -17.67 -25.29 7.88
C THR A 47 -19.16 -25.59 8.01
N ASP A 48 -19.99 -24.58 8.31
CA ASP A 48 -21.44 -24.73 8.49
C ASP A 48 -22.12 -25.23 7.21
N LEU A 49 -21.61 -24.83 6.04
CA LEU A 49 -22.04 -25.29 4.73
C LEU A 49 -21.43 -26.64 4.31
N GLN A 50 -20.67 -27.31 5.18
CA GLN A 50 -20.01 -28.59 4.93
C GLN A 50 -19.09 -28.57 3.70
N GLN A 51 -18.45 -27.43 3.44
CA GLN A 51 -17.52 -27.25 2.31
C GLN A 51 -16.07 -27.62 2.67
N LEU A 52 -15.78 -27.91 3.94
CA LEU A 52 -14.45 -28.20 4.47
C LEU A 52 -14.38 -29.62 5.05
N THR A 53 -13.26 -30.30 4.81
CA THR A 53 -12.92 -31.57 5.47
C THR A 53 -12.24 -31.34 6.81
N GLU A 54 -12.05 -32.40 7.61
CA GLU A 54 -11.25 -32.32 8.85
C GLU A 54 -9.79 -31.91 8.55
N ASP A 55 -9.21 -32.45 7.48
CA ASP A 55 -7.86 -32.10 7.00
C ASP A 55 -7.74 -30.63 6.59
N ASP A 56 -8.78 -30.07 5.95
CA ASP A 56 -8.84 -28.65 5.57
C ASP A 56 -8.75 -27.73 6.82
N LEU A 57 -9.40 -28.13 7.91
CA LEU A 57 -9.38 -27.40 9.18
C LEU A 57 -8.03 -27.54 9.89
N GLU A 58 -7.46 -28.75 9.91
CA GLU A 58 -6.16 -29.02 10.52
C GLU A 58 -5.04 -28.24 9.82
N GLN A 59 -5.08 -28.16 8.49
CA GLN A 59 -4.10 -27.42 7.68
C GLN A 59 -4.36 -25.91 7.61
N GLU A 60 -5.39 -25.41 8.31
CA GLU A 60 -5.78 -23.99 8.29
C GLU A 60 -5.99 -23.46 6.86
N ILE A 61 -6.56 -24.28 5.95
CA ILE A 61 -6.56 -24.01 4.50
C ILE A 61 -7.27 -22.71 4.13
N VAL A 62 -8.35 -22.37 4.85
CA VAL A 62 -9.12 -21.15 4.61
C VAL A 62 -8.28 -19.92 4.97
N GLN A 63 -7.52 -19.98 6.07
CA GLN A 63 -6.61 -18.91 6.45
C GLN A 63 -5.52 -18.71 5.40
N LYS A 64 -5.00 -19.81 4.85
CA LYS A 64 -4.05 -19.77 3.72
C LYS A 64 -4.64 -19.13 2.48
N ILE A 65 -5.82 -19.54 2.06
CA ILE A 65 -6.54 -18.95 0.91
C ILE A 65 -6.74 -17.45 1.13
N CYS A 66 -7.26 -17.04 2.28
CA CYS A 66 -7.50 -15.63 2.59
C CYS A 66 -6.20 -14.82 2.65
N GLY A 67 -5.14 -15.38 3.23
CA GLY A 67 -3.81 -14.78 3.25
C GLY A 67 -3.26 -14.52 1.86
N ILE A 68 -3.34 -15.52 0.98
CA ILE A 68 -2.94 -15.39 -0.43
C ILE A 68 -3.75 -14.28 -1.10
N LEU A 69 -5.07 -14.27 -0.93
CA LEU A 69 -5.93 -13.26 -1.56
C LEU A 69 -5.63 -11.84 -1.07
N ASP A 70 -5.42 -11.64 0.23
CA ASP A 70 -5.13 -10.30 0.77
C ASP A 70 -3.78 -9.74 0.28
N ILE A 71 -2.79 -10.61 0.04
CA ILE A 71 -1.44 -10.20 -0.33
C ILE A 71 -1.24 -10.13 -1.85
N ASN A 72 -1.89 -10.98 -2.62
CA ASN A 72 -1.53 -11.20 -4.03
C ASN A 72 -2.56 -10.68 -5.03
N THR A 73 -3.70 -10.17 -4.56
CA THR A 73 -4.74 -9.62 -5.45
C THR A 73 -4.43 -8.18 -5.86
N PHE A 74 -5.00 -7.83 -7.01
CA PHE A 74 -4.95 -6.51 -7.63
C PHE A 74 -6.35 -5.92 -7.64
N GLU A 75 -6.43 -4.61 -7.50
CA GLU A 75 -7.65 -3.85 -7.69
C GLU A 75 -8.01 -3.85 -9.18
N VAL A 76 -9.27 -4.13 -9.49
CA VAL A 76 -9.79 -4.25 -10.84
C VAL A 76 -11.04 -3.38 -10.94
N ARG A 77 -11.09 -2.54 -11.97
CA ARG A 77 -12.27 -1.73 -12.24
C ARG A 77 -13.36 -2.58 -12.90
N PRO A 78 -14.65 -2.36 -12.58
CA PRO A 78 -15.74 -2.96 -13.32
C PRO A 78 -15.68 -2.55 -14.80
N PRO A 79 -16.00 -3.45 -15.74
CA PRO A 79 -16.03 -3.12 -17.15
C PRO A 79 -17.17 -2.13 -17.44
N GLU A 80 -16.93 -1.17 -18.33
CA GLU A 80 -17.92 -0.13 -18.68
C GLU A 80 -19.21 -0.71 -19.29
N SER A 81 -19.12 -1.92 -19.87
CA SER A 81 -20.21 -2.58 -20.57
C SER A 81 -21.24 -3.30 -19.68
N ASP A 82 -21.01 -3.42 -18.36
CA ASP A 82 -21.83 -4.28 -17.48
C ASP A 82 -23.15 -3.65 -16.98
N GLY A 83 -23.69 -2.69 -17.74
CA GLY A 83 -25.10 -2.28 -17.66
C GLY A 83 -25.64 -1.93 -16.27
N ASN A 84 -24.93 -1.10 -15.51
CA ASN A 84 -25.32 -0.61 -14.17
C ASN A 84 -25.43 -1.68 -13.06
N LEU A 85 -24.85 -2.87 -13.22
CA LEU A 85 -24.86 -3.89 -12.15
C LEU A 85 -23.81 -3.65 -11.05
N LEU A 86 -22.76 -2.90 -11.37
CA LEU A 86 -21.71 -2.49 -10.44
C LEU A 86 -21.55 -0.98 -10.56
N ASP A 87 -21.47 -0.28 -9.44
CA ASP A 87 -21.23 1.16 -9.46
C ASP A 87 -19.79 1.39 -9.96
N PRO A 88 -19.50 2.47 -10.72
CA PRO A 88 -18.14 2.81 -11.14
C PRO A 88 -17.16 3.01 -9.96
N GLY A 89 -17.70 3.19 -8.74
CA GLY A 89 -16.93 3.26 -7.50
C GLY A 89 -16.64 1.91 -6.84
N ASP A 90 -17.24 0.81 -7.32
CA ASP A 90 -16.98 -0.53 -6.80
C ASP A 90 -15.62 -1.02 -7.28
N CYS A 91 -14.80 -1.52 -6.35
CA CYS A 91 -13.51 -2.15 -6.66
C CYS A 91 -13.63 -3.67 -6.61
N LEU A 92 -13.35 -4.31 -7.74
CA LEU A 92 -13.21 -5.76 -7.81
C LEU A 92 -11.77 -6.15 -7.40
N ARG A 93 -11.60 -7.43 -7.02
CA ARG A 93 -10.27 -8.01 -6.75
C ARG A 93 -9.98 -9.13 -7.73
N GLY A 94 -8.87 -9.01 -8.45
CA GLY A 94 -8.37 -10.00 -9.40
C GLY A 94 -7.09 -10.66 -8.91
N LEU A 95 -6.93 -11.97 -9.13
CA LEU A 95 -5.69 -12.69 -8.84
C LEU A 95 -5.02 -13.10 -10.14
N TYR A 96 -3.81 -12.58 -10.37
CA TYR A 96 -3.03 -12.82 -11.60
C TYR A 96 -1.71 -13.50 -11.25
N LEU A 97 -1.69 -14.84 -11.28
CA LEU A 97 -0.58 -15.64 -10.74
C LEU A 97 0.82 -15.22 -11.20
N ARG A 98 0.97 -14.77 -12.45
CA ARG A 98 2.27 -14.31 -12.97
C ARG A 98 2.62 -12.90 -12.49
N ALA A 99 1.65 -11.99 -12.44
CA ALA A 99 1.88 -10.62 -12.01
C ALA A 99 2.12 -10.53 -10.49
N SER A 100 1.51 -11.42 -9.70
CA SER A 100 1.74 -11.51 -8.26
C SER A 100 3.20 -11.87 -7.88
N LEU A 101 4.03 -12.33 -8.84
CA LEU A 101 5.46 -12.58 -8.62
C LEU A 101 6.31 -11.30 -8.64
N LEU A 102 5.80 -10.21 -9.22
CA LEU A 102 6.53 -8.94 -9.33
C LEU A 102 6.78 -8.39 -7.93
N SER A 103 8.04 -8.14 -7.57
CA SER A 103 8.39 -7.56 -6.27
C SER A 103 8.12 -6.06 -6.20
N HIS A 104 8.04 -5.53 -4.98
CA HIS A 104 7.83 -4.10 -4.76
C HIS A 104 9.11 -3.26 -4.96
N ASP A 105 8.97 -2.12 -5.63
CA ASP A 105 9.84 -0.94 -5.45
C ASP A 105 8.97 0.33 -5.53
N CYS A 106 9.23 1.34 -4.70
CA CYS A 106 8.50 2.62 -4.76
C CYS A 106 8.75 3.39 -6.07
N VAL A 107 9.78 3.00 -6.83
CA VAL A 107 10.12 3.47 -8.18
C VAL A 107 10.17 2.27 -9.13
N GLY A 108 9.06 1.53 -9.19
CA GLY A 108 8.90 0.37 -10.05
C GLY A 108 9.24 0.65 -11.52
N ASN A 109 9.73 -0.37 -12.22
CA ASN A 109 10.07 -0.32 -13.64
C ASN A 109 8.95 -0.90 -14.54
N THR A 110 7.77 -1.14 -13.97
CA THR A 110 6.58 -1.57 -14.69
C THR A 110 5.33 -0.76 -14.32
N GLN A 111 4.36 -0.77 -15.23
CA GLN A 111 2.99 -0.31 -15.03
C GLN A 111 2.02 -1.41 -15.45
N LEU A 112 0.88 -1.49 -14.78
CA LEU A 112 -0.15 -2.48 -15.05
C LEU A 112 -1.36 -1.80 -15.68
N SER A 113 -1.96 -2.46 -16.66
CA SER A 113 -3.28 -2.12 -17.18
C SER A 113 -4.15 -3.36 -17.21
N ILE A 114 -5.43 -3.23 -16.90
CA ILE A 114 -6.42 -4.31 -17.00
C ILE A 114 -7.53 -3.80 -17.91
N ASP A 115 -7.85 -4.56 -18.96
CA ASP A 115 -8.92 -4.25 -19.91
C ASP A 115 -10.29 -4.77 -19.43
N ASP A 116 -11.35 -4.48 -20.19
CA ASP A 116 -12.72 -4.87 -19.87
C ASP A 116 -12.94 -6.39 -19.91
N ASP A 117 -12.05 -7.14 -20.58
CA ASP A 117 -12.03 -8.61 -20.59
C ASP A 117 -11.24 -9.19 -19.40
N PHE A 118 -10.85 -8.34 -18.45
CA PHE A 118 -10.03 -8.67 -17.28
C PHE A 118 -8.63 -9.20 -17.61
N ASN A 119 -8.10 -8.93 -18.81
CA ASN A 119 -6.73 -9.28 -19.15
C ASN A 119 -5.77 -8.23 -18.59
N MET A 120 -4.83 -8.69 -17.76
CA MET A 120 -3.76 -7.83 -17.26
C MET A 120 -2.58 -7.79 -18.23
N THR A 121 -2.18 -6.59 -18.60
CA THR A 121 -0.95 -6.32 -19.33
C THR A 121 0.06 -5.62 -18.43
N VAL A 122 1.31 -6.11 -18.44
CA VAL A 122 2.44 -5.52 -17.71
C VAL A 122 3.35 -4.82 -18.70
N HIS A 123 3.44 -3.50 -18.61
CA HIS A 123 4.27 -2.67 -19.49
C HIS A 123 5.54 -2.25 -18.76
N ALA A 124 6.68 -2.28 -19.44
CA ALA A 124 7.89 -1.66 -18.92
C ALA A 124 7.72 -0.12 -18.93
N SER A 125 7.97 0.54 -17.81
CA SER A 125 7.90 2.02 -17.70
C SER A 125 9.20 2.72 -18.05
N ARG A 126 10.27 1.93 -18.26
CA ARG A 126 11.59 2.35 -18.74
C ARG A 126 12.32 1.16 -19.36
N ALA A 127 13.49 1.41 -19.95
CA ALA A 127 14.39 0.33 -20.33
C ALA A 127 14.77 -0.52 -19.11
N ILE A 128 14.72 -1.85 -19.26
CA ILE A 128 15.10 -2.85 -18.26
C ILE A 128 16.23 -3.68 -18.86
N SER A 129 17.36 -3.72 -18.17
CA SER A 129 18.54 -4.46 -18.65
C SER A 129 18.40 -5.97 -18.47
N VAL A 130 19.11 -6.76 -19.25
CA VAL A 130 19.15 -8.22 -19.07
C VAL A 130 19.65 -8.55 -17.65
N GLY A 131 18.89 -9.37 -16.92
CA GLY A 131 19.18 -9.75 -15.54
C GLY A 131 18.70 -8.76 -14.47
N GLU A 132 18.13 -7.62 -14.86
CA GLU A 132 17.54 -6.67 -13.92
C GLU A 132 16.19 -7.18 -13.40
N THR A 133 15.96 -7.05 -12.09
CA THR A 133 14.69 -7.41 -11.47
C THR A 133 13.55 -6.54 -11.96
N ILE A 134 12.40 -7.16 -12.22
CA ILE A 134 11.16 -6.47 -12.60
C ILE A 134 10.39 -6.12 -11.34
N PHE A 135 10.11 -4.82 -11.15
CA PHE A 135 9.47 -4.26 -9.98
C PHE A 135 8.16 -3.56 -10.33
N PHE A 136 7.17 -3.73 -9.45
CA PHE A 136 5.89 -3.03 -9.50
C PHE A 136 5.69 -2.22 -8.21
N ASN A 137 5.10 -1.03 -8.31
CA ASN A 137 4.80 -0.23 -7.13
C ASN A 137 3.44 -0.65 -6.53
N TYR A 138 3.47 -1.39 -5.43
CA TYR A 138 2.26 -1.84 -4.71
C TYR A 138 1.46 -0.73 -4.00
N GLY A 139 1.99 0.48 -3.87
CA GLY A 139 1.37 1.54 -3.10
C GLY A 139 1.22 2.84 -3.88
N ASN A 140 0.62 3.84 -3.25
CA ASN A 140 0.48 5.16 -3.85
C ASN A 140 1.84 5.90 -3.84
N CYS A 141 2.37 6.21 -5.03
CA CYS A 141 3.65 6.91 -5.19
C CYS A 141 3.63 8.35 -4.66
N LEU A 142 2.44 8.95 -4.50
CA LEU A 142 2.24 10.31 -4.00
C LEU A 142 2.13 10.40 -2.49
N LYS A 143 2.13 9.28 -1.75
CA LYS A 143 2.20 9.31 -0.28
C LYS A 143 3.63 9.47 0.19
N SER A 144 3.84 9.89 1.44
CA SER A 144 5.17 10.04 2.05
C SER A 144 5.91 8.71 2.23
N SER A 145 7.24 8.72 2.42
CA SER A 145 8.02 7.51 2.73
C SER A 145 7.48 6.75 3.94
N TYR A 146 7.03 7.45 4.97
CA TYR A 146 6.45 6.83 6.16
C TYR A 146 5.13 6.13 5.83
N GLU A 147 4.20 6.83 5.17
CA GLU A 147 2.88 6.30 4.82
C GLU A 147 3.01 5.08 3.90
N ARG A 148 3.87 5.14 2.88
CA ARG A 148 4.13 3.99 1.98
C ARG A 148 4.67 2.79 2.75
N ARG A 149 5.63 3.01 3.66
CA ARG A 149 6.22 1.92 4.46
C ARG A 149 5.22 1.30 5.44
N CYS A 150 4.42 2.12 6.13
CA CYS A 150 3.35 1.62 7.00
C CYS A 150 2.33 0.79 6.20
N HIS A 151 1.87 1.30 5.05
CA HIS A 151 0.95 0.58 4.19
C HIS A 151 1.49 -0.80 3.75
N LEU A 152 2.77 -0.86 3.33
CA LEU A 152 3.42 -2.11 2.93
C LEU A 152 3.63 -3.05 4.11
N LYS A 153 3.97 -2.51 5.30
CA LYS A 153 4.15 -3.32 6.49
C LYS A 153 2.84 -3.95 6.95
N ASP A 154 1.76 -3.18 6.93
CA ASP A 154 0.45 -3.64 7.40
C ASP A 154 -0.23 -4.57 6.39
N GLY A 155 -0.12 -4.26 5.09
CA GLY A 155 -0.79 -5.02 4.03
C GLY A 155 0.04 -6.15 3.40
N LYS A 156 1.38 -6.01 3.39
CA LYS A 156 2.31 -6.94 2.72
C LYS A 156 3.39 -7.49 3.66
N TYR A 157 3.38 -7.11 4.93
CA TYR A 157 4.22 -7.69 5.99
C TYR A 157 5.74 -7.55 5.79
N PHE A 158 6.20 -6.52 5.07
CA PHE A 158 7.62 -6.23 4.93
C PHE A 158 7.93 -4.74 5.09
N ASP A 159 9.17 -4.42 5.48
CA ASP A 159 9.67 -3.05 5.58
C ASP A 159 10.43 -2.68 4.29
N CYS A 160 9.92 -1.72 3.52
CA CYS A 160 10.53 -1.33 2.24
C CYS A 160 11.83 -0.55 2.43
N GLY A 161 12.93 -1.08 1.89
CA GLY A 161 14.27 -0.48 1.90
C GLY A 161 14.76 0.03 0.53
N CYS A 162 13.85 0.25 -0.42
CA CYS A 162 14.23 0.71 -1.76
C CYS A 162 14.98 2.06 -1.74
N ARG A 163 15.60 2.42 -2.86
CA ARG A 163 16.40 3.65 -3.00
C ARG A 163 15.63 4.92 -2.59
N ARG A 164 14.33 4.99 -2.89
CA ARG A 164 13.49 6.13 -2.51
C ARG A 164 13.21 6.17 -1.00
N CYS A 165 12.96 5.01 -0.39
CA CYS A 165 12.71 4.92 1.05
C CYS A 165 13.97 5.11 1.90
N SER A 166 15.17 4.80 1.36
CA SER A 166 16.44 5.00 2.07
C SER A 166 17.04 6.39 1.91
N ASP A 167 16.52 7.21 0.98
CA ASP A 167 16.93 8.59 0.76
C ASP A 167 16.07 9.55 1.61
N PRO A 168 16.68 10.35 2.53
CA PRO A 168 15.97 11.37 3.30
C PRO A 168 15.20 12.40 2.46
N THR A 169 15.63 12.62 1.21
CA THR A 169 15.01 13.58 0.28
C THR A 169 13.96 12.94 -0.63
N GLU A 170 13.78 11.62 -0.52
CA GLU A 170 12.91 10.83 -1.40
C GLU A 170 13.22 11.05 -2.88
N LEU A 171 14.50 10.94 -3.26
CA LEU A 171 15.00 11.23 -4.61
C LEU A 171 14.80 12.70 -5.03
N GLY A 172 14.97 13.62 -4.08
CA GLY A 172 14.80 15.05 -4.30
C GLY A 172 13.35 15.52 -4.44
N THR A 173 12.37 14.65 -4.19
CA THR A 173 10.94 15.03 -4.20
C THR A 173 10.49 15.72 -2.93
N TYR A 174 11.18 15.49 -1.81
CA TYR A 174 10.89 16.10 -0.52
C TYR A 174 9.45 15.89 -0.02
N MET A 175 8.78 14.81 -0.44
CA MET A 175 7.35 14.61 -0.16
C MET A 175 7.00 14.50 1.32
N SER A 176 7.97 14.15 2.18
CA SER A 176 7.83 14.07 3.64
C SER A 176 8.41 15.28 4.39
N SER A 177 8.95 16.28 3.67
CA SER A 177 9.78 17.32 4.28
C SER A 177 8.98 18.55 4.70
N ILE A 178 9.39 19.17 5.81
CA ILE A 178 8.80 20.43 6.29
C ILE A 178 9.76 21.60 6.11
N ARG A 179 9.24 22.83 6.07
CA ARG A 179 10.07 24.04 6.06
C ARG A 179 10.70 24.28 7.43
N CYS A 180 11.99 24.62 7.42
CA CYS A 180 12.72 24.90 8.64
C CYS A 180 12.23 26.21 9.29
N ASN A 181 11.73 26.13 10.52
CA ASN A 181 11.24 27.30 11.23
C ASN A 181 12.34 28.31 11.61
N LYS A 182 13.62 27.89 11.65
CA LYS A 182 14.77 28.73 12.04
C LYS A 182 15.30 29.57 10.88
N CYS A 183 15.58 28.95 9.73
CA CYS A 183 16.14 29.66 8.57
C CYS A 183 15.10 30.04 7.51
N LYS A 184 13.88 29.48 7.56
CA LYS A 184 12.77 29.69 6.62
C LYS A 184 13.03 29.30 5.15
N SER A 185 14.28 29.05 4.77
CA SER A 185 14.69 28.69 3.42
C SER A 185 14.91 27.18 3.22
N GLY A 186 15.44 26.49 4.23
CA GLY A 186 15.79 25.07 4.14
C GLY A 186 14.62 24.12 4.43
N LEU A 187 14.73 22.91 3.88
CA LEU A 187 13.84 21.79 4.18
C LEU A 187 14.43 20.90 5.27
N VAL A 188 13.56 20.35 6.11
CA VAL A 188 13.90 19.44 7.19
C VAL A 188 13.54 18.01 6.78
N VAL A 189 14.53 17.13 6.83
CA VAL A 189 14.44 15.72 6.39
C VAL A 189 14.78 14.76 7.54
N PRO A 190 14.31 13.51 7.54
CA PRO A 190 14.65 12.53 8.58
C PRO A 190 16.13 12.12 8.50
N THR A 191 16.81 11.97 9.64
CA THR A 191 18.21 11.51 9.64
C THR A 191 18.37 10.01 9.44
N MET A 192 17.32 9.24 9.76
CA MET A 192 17.30 7.77 9.66
C MET A 192 16.01 7.32 8.96
N PRO A 193 15.92 7.45 7.62
CA PRO A 193 14.67 7.28 6.88
C PRO A 193 14.12 5.84 6.89
N LEU A 194 14.96 4.85 7.19
CA LEU A 194 14.54 3.44 7.28
C LEU A 194 14.10 3.00 8.69
N SER A 195 14.20 3.88 9.69
CA SER A 195 13.79 3.63 11.07
C SER A 195 12.42 4.26 11.36
N ASP A 196 11.92 4.14 12.60
CA ASP A 196 10.77 4.93 13.04
C ASP A 196 11.18 6.42 13.09
N ILE A 197 10.91 7.13 11.98
CA ILE A 197 11.35 8.51 11.77
C ILE A 197 10.80 9.48 12.82
N TYR A 198 9.71 9.13 13.51
CA TYR A 198 9.14 9.96 14.56
C TYR A 198 9.81 9.73 15.93
N ARG A 199 10.61 8.67 16.07
CA ARG A 199 11.46 8.44 17.24
C ARG A 199 12.90 8.91 17.04
N THR A 200 13.29 9.25 15.81
CA THR A 200 14.63 9.74 15.49
C THR A 200 14.65 11.25 15.25
N SER A 201 15.84 11.78 14.98
CA SER A 201 16.04 13.19 14.65
C SER A 201 15.72 13.50 13.19
N TRP A 202 15.45 14.77 12.95
CA TRP A 202 15.27 15.38 11.64
C TRP A 202 16.21 16.57 11.55
N THR A 203 16.80 16.82 10.38
CA THR A 203 17.81 17.87 10.21
C THR A 203 17.49 18.76 9.02
N CYS A 204 17.62 20.07 9.20
CA CYS A 204 17.53 21.02 8.12
C CYS A 204 18.75 20.94 7.21
N GLN A 205 18.54 20.83 5.91
CA GLN A 205 19.63 20.74 4.92
C GLN A 205 20.30 22.09 4.61
N CYS A 206 19.77 23.21 5.11
CA CYS A 206 20.36 24.54 4.91
C CYS A 206 21.17 25.00 6.13
N CYS A 207 20.55 25.01 7.33
CA CYS A 207 21.16 25.57 8.54
C CYS A 207 21.55 24.53 9.60
N ALA A 208 21.50 23.22 9.25
CA ALA A 208 21.86 22.08 10.10
C ALA A 208 21.10 22.00 11.44
N THR A 209 19.99 22.73 11.59
CA THR A 209 19.20 22.68 12.82
C THR A 209 18.49 21.35 12.95
N VAL A 210 18.58 20.76 14.14
CA VAL A 210 18.02 19.45 14.45
C VAL A 210 16.69 19.59 15.18
N TYR A 211 15.72 18.79 14.75
CA TYR A 211 14.38 18.69 15.31
C TYR A 211 14.16 17.26 15.82
N LYS A 212 13.37 17.10 16.88
CA LYS A 212 12.92 15.79 17.35
C LYS A 212 11.78 15.30 16.47
N GLY A 213 11.83 14.05 16.01
CA GLY A 213 10.79 13.45 15.16
C GLY A 213 9.39 13.52 15.78
N ILE A 214 9.26 13.46 17.10
CA ILE A 214 7.97 13.58 17.79
C ILE A 214 7.30 14.93 17.55
N LEU A 215 8.07 16.02 17.43
CA LEU A 215 7.53 17.35 17.11
C LEU A 215 6.99 17.40 15.67
N ILE A 216 7.71 16.76 14.74
CA ILE A 216 7.28 16.61 13.35
C ILE A 216 5.98 15.82 13.30
N LYS A 217 5.91 14.70 14.05
CA LYS A 217 4.71 13.87 14.15
C LYS A 217 3.50 14.67 14.61
N THR A 218 3.61 15.36 15.75
CA THR A 218 2.50 16.18 16.28
C THR A 218 2.06 17.25 15.27
N THR A 219 3.00 17.84 14.53
CA THR A 219 2.68 18.81 13.47
C THR A 219 1.91 18.15 12.33
N MET A 220 2.33 16.97 11.87
CA MET A 220 1.64 16.21 10.83
C MET A 220 0.24 15.79 11.27
N ASP A 221 0.10 15.30 12.50
CA ASP A 221 -1.19 14.87 13.06
C ASP A 221 -2.18 16.05 13.11
N GLN A 222 -1.74 17.22 13.59
CA GLN A 222 -2.56 18.45 13.60
C GLN A 222 -2.97 18.93 12.20
N ILE A 223 -2.08 18.77 11.21
CA ILE A 223 -2.40 19.13 9.82
C ILE A 223 -3.46 18.17 9.27
N LYS A 224 -3.28 16.86 9.47
CA LYS A 224 -4.23 15.84 9.02
C LYS A 224 -5.60 16.02 9.65
N GLU A 225 -5.67 16.34 10.95
CA GLU A 225 -6.93 16.64 11.63
C GLU A 225 -7.65 17.84 10.99
N LYS A 226 -6.92 18.92 10.67
CA LYS A 226 -7.51 20.08 9.98
C LYS A 226 -7.99 19.75 8.58
N MET A 227 -7.23 18.98 7.82
CA MET A 227 -7.64 18.52 6.48
C MET A 227 -8.89 17.63 6.55
N ALA A 228 -9.02 16.79 7.58
CA ALA A 228 -10.19 15.92 7.75
C ALA A 228 -11.47 16.69 8.12
N CYS A 229 -11.37 17.89 8.69
CA CYS A 229 -12.50 18.74 9.02
C CYS A 229 -12.93 19.67 7.88
N TRP A 230 -12.14 19.78 6.81
CA TRP A 230 -12.44 20.65 5.68
C TRP A 230 -13.59 20.09 4.84
N ASP A 231 -14.52 20.96 4.44
CA ASP A 231 -15.57 20.66 3.48
C ASP A 231 -15.04 20.82 2.04
N PRO A 232 -14.93 19.72 1.25
CA PRO A 232 -14.42 19.77 -0.12
C PRO A 232 -15.21 20.68 -1.07
N THR A 233 -16.46 21.04 -0.73
CA THR A 233 -17.28 21.96 -1.52
C THR A 233 -16.93 23.43 -1.26
N ASN A 234 -16.27 23.72 -0.14
CA ASN A 234 -15.82 25.06 0.23
C ASN A 234 -14.40 25.34 -0.29
N ILE A 235 -14.33 25.80 -1.54
CA ILE A 235 -13.07 26.07 -2.25
C ILE A 235 -12.24 27.14 -1.52
N GLN A 236 -12.87 28.20 -1.01
CA GLN A 236 -12.16 29.29 -0.33
C GLN A 236 -11.42 28.79 0.92
N GLU A 237 -12.08 27.97 1.73
CA GLU A 237 -11.45 27.35 2.90
C GLU A 237 -10.29 26.43 2.50
N GLY A 238 -10.44 25.71 1.38
CA GLY A 238 -9.38 24.88 0.79
C GLY A 238 -8.16 25.70 0.38
N GLU A 239 -8.35 26.83 -0.31
CA GLU A 239 -7.27 27.75 -0.69
C GLU A 239 -6.55 28.34 0.54
N GLU A 240 -7.31 28.75 1.56
CA GLU A 240 -6.73 29.25 2.82
C GLU A 240 -5.95 28.18 3.58
N LEU A 241 -6.42 26.93 3.57
CA LEU A 241 -5.71 25.80 4.13
C LEU A 241 -4.42 25.52 3.36
N LEU A 242 -4.48 25.45 2.03
CA LEU A 242 -3.32 25.25 1.16
C LEU A 242 -2.23 26.30 1.40
N GLN A 243 -2.59 27.59 1.47
CA GLN A 243 -1.64 28.67 1.78
C GLN A 243 -0.94 28.44 3.14
N LYS A 244 -1.66 27.97 4.16
CA LYS A 244 -1.09 27.64 5.48
C LYS A 244 -0.14 26.44 5.40
N LEU A 245 -0.48 25.44 4.58
CA LEU A 245 0.37 24.27 4.36
C LEU A 245 1.68 24.65 3.66
N GLU A 246 1.63 25.47 2.60
CA GLU A 246 2.82 25.90 1.84
C GLU A 246 3.83 26.70 2.67
N ILE A 247 3.38 27.39 3.72
CA ILE A 247 4.24 28.10 4.68
C ILE A 247 5.02 27.11 5.58
N SER A 248 4.46 25.93 5.82
CA SER A 248 4.98 24.97 6.81
C SER A 248 5.63 23.74 6.17
N LEU A 249 5.23 23.38 4.96
CA LEU A 249 5.60 22.14 4.27
C LEU A 249 6.42 22.43 3.02
N ALA A 250 7.14 21.41 2.53
CA ALA A 250 7.73 21.47 1.19
C ALA A 250 6.62 21.68 0.14
N PRO A 251 6.89 22.40 -0.97
CA PRO A 251 5.87 22.61 -2.01
C PRO A 251 5.35 21.30 -2.63
N GLN A 252 6.18 20.26 -2.69
CA GLN A 252 5.81 18.92 -3.18
C GLN A 252 5.43 17.95 -2.06
N HIS A 253 5.18 18.46 -0.85
CA HIS A 253 4.79 17.61 0.28
C HIS A 253 3.48 16.87 -0.04
N TYR A 254 3.36 15.60 0.36
CA TYR A 254 2.21 14.78 -0.05
C TYR A 254 0.85 15.38 0.35
N LEU A 255 0.76 15.99 1.53
CA LEU A 255 -0.46 16.69 2.01
C LEU A 255 -0.80 17.98 1.25
N VAL A 256 0.15 18.53 0.48
CA VAL A 256 -0.09 19.69 -0.40
C VAL A 256 -0.67 19.23 -1.75
N LEU A 257 -0.44 17.96 -2.12
CA LEU A 257 -0.89 17.36 -3.37
C LEU A 257 -2.20 16.57 -3.25
N GLU A 258 -2.74 16.46 -2.04
CA GLU A 258 -3.95 15.71 -1.69
C GLU A 258 -5.15 16.67 -1.62
#